data_AF-A0A5T1AC27-F1
#
_entry.id   AF-A0A5T1AC27-F1
#
_cell.length_a   1.000
_cell.length_b   1.000
_cell.length_c   1.000
_cell.angle_alpha   90.00
_cell.angle_beta   90.00
_cell.angle_gamma   90.00
#
_symmetry.space_group_name_H-M   'P 1'
#
loop_
_entity.id
_entity.type
_entity.pdbx_description
1 polymer ?
#
loop_
_entity_poly.entity_id
_entity_poly.type
_entity_poly.pdbx_seq_one_letter_code
_entity_poly.pdbx_strand_id
1 'polypeptide(L)'
;MKKVFPILISLCSLSLANVYEKLNDFAYEKKPNKDFKIQEVKLVQFLQDDKNCLELLIEAGRVRILKSYNECQKLSKDADFQKFLNEDFLRLYKNNGYSINENLQ
;
A
#
# COMPACT_ATOMS: atom_id res chain seq x y z
N MET A 1 4.36 -53.63 3.47
CA MET A 1 4.76 -52.19 3.55
C MET A 1 4.23 -51.54 2.28
N LYS A 2 3.39 -50.51 2.23
CA LYS A 2 3.44 -49.19 2.88
C LYS A 2 2.00 -48.65 3.02
N LYS A 3 1.38 -48.77 4.19
CA LYS A 3 0.09 -48.10 4.53
C LYS A 3 0.32 -46.69 5.10
N VAL A 4 1.34 -45.98 4.61
CA VAL A 4 1.81 -44.71 5.18
C VAL A 4 1.21 -43.49 4.46
N PHE A 5 0.58 -43.71 3.31
CA PHE A 5 0.05 -42.63 2.46
C PHE A 5 -1.07 -41.77 3.08
N PRO A 6 -2.03 -42.29 3.88
CA PRO A 6 -3.10 -41.44 4.40
C PRO A 6 -2.65 -40.54 5.56
N ILE A 7 -1.55 -40.88 6.24
CA ILE A 7 -1.01 -40.09 7.36
C ILE A 7 -0.37 -38.80 6.84
N LEU A 8 0.28 -38.85 5.67
CA LEU A 8 0.97 -37.70 5.09
C LEU A 8 0.00 -36.60 4.64
N ILE A 9 -1.17 -36.99 4.10
CA ILE A 9 -2.20 -36.04 3.63
C ILE A 9 -2.89 -35.36 4.82
N SER A 10 -3.13 -36.10 5.91
CA SER A 10 -3.75 -35.57 7.14
C SER A 10 -2.89 -34.50 7.82
N LEU A 11 -1.56 -34.65 7.80
CA LEU A 11 -0.62 -33.67 8.38
C LEU A 11 -0.61 -32.33 7.62
N CYS A 12 -0.82 -32.32 6.30
CA CYS A 12 -0.90 -31.08 5.51
C CYS A 12 -2.16 -30.25 5.78
N SER A 13 -3.28 -30.88 6.17
CA SER A 13 -4.51 -30.16 6.52
C SER A 13 -4.40 -29.39 7.84
N LEU A 14 -3.56 -29.84 8.78
CA LEU A 14 -3.38 -29.19 10.09
C LEU A 14 -2.49 -27.93 10.03
N SER A 15 -1.60 -27.82 9.04
CA SER A 15 -0.77 -26.62 8.88
C SER A 15 -1.58 -25.39 8.39
N LEU A 16 -2.71 -25.62 7.73
CA LEU A 16 -3.63 -24.58 7.25
C LEU A 16 -4.47 -23.98 8.37
N ALA A 17 -4.76 -24.73 9.45
CA ALA A 17 -5.49 -24.22 10.61
C ALA A 17 -4.72 -23.09 11.32
N ASN A 18 -3.39 -23.19 11.33
CA ASN A 18 -2.51 -22.22 11.98
C ASN A 18 -2.51 -20.85 11.25
N VAL A 19 -2.77 -20.82 9.95
CA VAL A 19 -2.90 -19.56 9.20
C VAL A 19 -4.21 -18.86 9.54
N TYR A 20 -5.31 -19.61 9.65
CA TYR A 20 -6.60 -19.05 10.06
C TYR A 20 -6.58 -18.56 11.50
N GLU A 21 -5.93 -19.28 12.41
CA GLU A 21 -5.77 -18.83 13.81
C GLU A 21 -4.95 -17.53 13.89
N LYS A 22 -3.86 -17.44 13.12
CA LYS A 22 -3.03 -16.22 13.04
C LYS A 22 -3.71 -15.03 12.37
N LEU A 23 -4.65 -15.29 11.46
CA LEU A 23 -5.38 -14.28 10.70
C LEU A 23 -6.85 -14.18 11.12
N ASN A 24 -7.22 -14.75 12.27
CA ASN A 24 -8.62 -14.82 12.71
C ASN A 24 -9.20 -13.42 12.85
N ASP A 25 -8.41 -12.51 13.42
CA ASP A 25 -8.77 -11.11 13.54
C ASP A 25 -8.95 -10.48 12.16
N PHE A 26 -8.10 -10.78 11.17
CA PHE A 26 -8.31 -10.29 9.80
C PHE A 26 -9.58 -10.83 9.13
N ALA A 27 -9.88 -12.12 9.29
CA ALA A 27 -10.96 -12.81 8.57
C ALA A 27 -12.35 -12.60 9.16
N TYR A 28 -12.45 -12.42 10.49
CA TYR A 28 -13.74 -12.42 11.19
C TYR A 28 -13.99 -11.17 12.04
N GLU A 29 -12.95 -10.46 12.47
CA GLU A 29 -13.09 -9.25 13.27
C GLU A 29 -12.43 -8.05 12.60
N LYS A 30 -13.20 -7.18 11.93
CA LYS A 30 -12.69 -5.93 11.32
C LYS A 30 -12.21 -4.89 12.36
N LYS A 31 -11.72 -5.31 13.52
CA LYS A 31 -11.22 -4.48 14.61
C LYS A 31 -9.69 -4.52 14.61
N PRO A 32 -9.02 -3.37 14.73
CA PRO A 32 -7.59 -3.35 14.95
C PRO A 32 -7.26 -4.06 16.28
N ASN A 33 -6.31 -4.98 16.26
CA ASN A 33 -5.81 -5.69 17.43
C ASN A 33 -4.38 -5.19 17.76
N LYS A 34 -3.70 -5.84 18.71
CA LYS A 34 -2.33 -5.46 19.10
C LYS A 34 -1.30 -5.71 17.98
N ASP A 35 -1.54 -6.72 17.14
CA ASP A 35 -0.59 -7.22 16.14
C ASP A 35 -0.89 -6.74 14.71
N PHE A 36 -2.02 -6.05 14.51
CA PHE A 36 -2.55 -5.61 13.23
C PHE A 36 -3.30 -4.28 13.38
N LYS A 37 -2.84 -3.26 12.66
CA LYS A 37 -3.44 -1.93 12.63
C LYS A 37 -4.03 -1.66 11.26
N ILE A 38 -5.29 -1.24 11.23
CA ILE A 38 -5.93 -0.75 10.00
C ILE A 38 -5.57 0.73 9.86
N GLN A 39 -5.02 1.10 8.71
CA GLN A 39 -4.74 2.49 8.35
C GLN A 39 -5.47 2.83 7.07
N GLU A 40 -6.12 3.99 7.04
CA GLU A 40 -6.69 4.53 5.81
C GLU A 40 -5.56 4.97 4.88
N VAL A 41 -5.59 4.44 3.66
CA VAL A 41 -4.65 4.77 2.59
C VAL A 41 -5.42 5.07 1.33
N LYS A 42 -4.89 5.95 0.49
CA LYS A 42 -5.51 6.27 -0.79
C LYS A 42 -4.58 5.93 -1.93
N LEU A 43 -5.11 5.15 -2.88
CA LEU A 43 -4.46 4.81 -4.12
C LEU A 43 -4.82 5.86 -5.16
N VAL A 44 -3.81 6.53 -5.71
CA VAL A 44 -3.98 7.59 -6.71
C VAL A 44 -3.22 7.21 -7.97
N GLN A 45 -3.88 7.39 -9.10
CA GLN A 45 -3.28 7.22 -10.41
C GLN A 45 -2.92 8.59 -10.99
N PHE A 46 -1.66 8.77 -11.32
CA PHE A 46 -1.16 9.96 -11.98
C PHE A 46 -0.95 9.64 -13.46
N LEU A 47 -1.57 10.45 -14.32
CA LEU A 47 -1.50 10.34 -15.77
C LEU A 47 -0.58 11.44 -16.30
N GLN A 48 0.22 11.09 -17.30
CA GLN A 48 1.00 12.04 -18.09
C GLN A 48 0.69 11.81 -19.57
N ASP A 49 0.33 12.86 -20.29
CA ASP A 49 -0.08 12.78 -21.70
C ASP A 49 -1.15 11.70 -21.96
N ASP A 50 -2.18 11.68 -21.09
CA ASP A 50 -3.29 10.70 -21.07
C ASP A 50 -2.87 9.23 -20.90
N LYS A 51 -1.62 8.97 -20.51
CA LYS A 51 -1.10 7.63 -20.25
C LYS A 51 -0.83 7.42 -18.77
N ASN A 52 -0.97 6.17 -18.34
CA ASN A 52 -0.57 5.74 -17.02
C ASN A 52 0.90 6.08 -16.79
N CYS A 53 1.18 6.86 -15.76
CA CYS A 53 2.53 7.34 -15.47
C CYS A 53 2.99 6.82 -14.10
N LEU A 54 2.24 7.08 -13.02
CA LEU A 54 2.53 6.57 -11.68
C LEU A 54 1.28 6.07 -10.97
N GLU A 55 1.44 5.03 -10.15
CA GLU A 55 0.49 4.69 -9.09
C GLU A 55 1.12 5.06 -7.76
N LEU A 56 0.42 5.88 -6.99
CA LEU A 56 0.86 6.43 -5.72
C LEU A 56 -0.01 5.90 -4.59
N LEU A 57 0.63 5.52 -3.48
CA LEU A 57 -0.04 5.25 -2.22
C LEU A 57 0.20 6.42 -1.28
N ILE A 58 -0.87 7.10 -0.91
CA ILE A 58 -0.86 8.19 0.07
C ILE A 58 -1.20 7.61 1.43
N GLU A 59 -0.21 7.61 2.32
CA GLU A 59 -0.33 7.19 3.71
C GLU A 59 -0.35 8.42 4.63
N ALA A 60 -0.65 8.25 5.92
CA ALA A 60 -0.76 9.35 6.87
C ALA A 60 0.51 10.20 7.02
N GLY A 61 1.69 9.69 6.66
CA GLY A 61 2.98 10.36 6.87
C GLY A 61 3.88 10.46 5.64
N ARG A 62 3.50 9.86 4.52
CA ARG A 62 4.35 9.78 3.32
C ARG A 62 3.54 9.43 2.07
N VAL A 63 4.13 9.68 0.92
CA VAL A 63 3.66 9.20 -0.38
C VAL A 63 4.67 8.23 -0.95
N ARG A 64 4.18 7.05 -1.36
CA ARG A 64 4.99 5.99 -1.96
C ARG A 64 4.60 5.79 -3.40
N ILE A 65 5.58 5.65 -4.28
CA ILE A 65 5.35 5.19 -5.65
C ILE A 65 5.24 3.67 -5.60
N LEU A 66 4.06 3.12 -5.92
CA LEU A 66 3.83 1.68 -6.02
C LEU A 66 4.26 1.15 -7.38
N LYS A 67 3.96 1.91 -8.44
CA LYS A 67 4.26 1.53 -9.80
C LYS A 67 4.69 2.74 -10.59
N SER A 68 5.74 2.56 -11.38
CA SER A 68 6.15 3.51 -12.40
C SER A 68 6.00 2.87 -13.76
N TYR A 69 5.28 3.54 -14.64
CA TYR A 69 5.19 3.19 -16.05
C TYR A 69 6.38 3.80 -16.81
N ASN A 70 6.55 3.42 -18.08
CA ASN A 70 7.73 3.78 -18.88
C ASN A 70 7.86 5.30 -19.04
N GLU A 71 6.73 5.98 -19.17
CA GLU A 71 6.55 7.42 -19.29
C GLU A 71 7.23 8.17 -18.13
N CYS A 72 7.23 7.58 -16.93
CA CYS A 72 7.67 8.22 -15.69
C CYS A 72 8.74 7.42 -14.95
N GLN A 73 9.49 6.56 -15.63
CA GLN A 73 10.55 5.77 -15.01
C GLN A 73 11.75 6.62 -14.55
N LYS A 74 12.01 7.75 -15.22
CA LYS A 74 13.09 8.69 -14.86
C LYS A 74 12.67 9.56 -13.68
N LEU A 75 11.71 10.46 -13.88
CA LEU A 75 10.47 10.44 -13.12
C LEU A 75 10.56 10.03 -11.63
N SER A 76 10.12 8.79 -11.42
CA SER A 76 10.04 8.11 -10.12
C SER A 76 11.37 7.94 -9.38
N LYS A 77 12.51 8.03 -10.05
CA LYS A 77 13.84 7.90 -9.45
C LYS A 77 14.47 9.25 -9.13
N ASP A 78 13.88 10.33 -9.62
CA ASP A 78 14.36 11.68 -9.35
C ASP A 78 14.21 12.02 -7.86
N ALA A 79 15.28 12.56 -7.26
CA ALA A 79 15.35 12.81 -5.83
C ALA A 79 14.49 14.03 -5.44
N ASP A 80 14.48 15.06 -6.28
CA ASP A 80 13.69 16.27 -6.04
C ASP A 80 12.20 15.97 -6.17
N PHE A 81 11.81 15.12 -7.13
CA PHE A 81 10.44 14.65 -7.25
C PHE A 81 9.99 13.82 -6.04
N GLN A 82 10.83 12.90 -5.56
CA GLN A 82 10.51 12.13 -4.35
C GLN A 82 10.38 13.01 -3.11
N LYS A 83 11.21 14.05 -3.02
CA LYS A 83 11.12 15.08 -1.97
C LYS A 83 9.81 15.86 -2.08
N PHE A 84 9.49 16.36 -3.27
CA PHE A 84 8.23 17.05 -3.54
C PHE A 84 7.01 16.20 -3.14
N LEU A 85 6.99 14.91 -3.50
CA LEU A 85 5.88 14.01 -3.14
C LEU A 85 5.68 13.88 -1.63
N ASN A 86 6.77 13.83 -0.87
CA ASN A 86 6.72 13.59 0.57
C ASN A 86 6.66 14.85 1.43
N GLU A 87 7.00 16.01 0.86
CA GLU A 87 6.92 17.31 1.52
C GLU A 87 5.72 18.11 1.01
N ASP A 88 5.88 18.76 -0.14
CA ASP A 88 4.89 19.70 -0.66
C ASP A 88 3.56 19.06 -1.00
N PHE A 89 3.58 18.01 -1.82
CA PHE A 89 2.35 17.32 -2.22
C PHE A 89 1.61 16.76 -1.01
N LEU A 90 2.31 16.07 -0.10
CA LEU A 90 1.68 15.52 1.10
C LEU A 90 1.11 16.60 2.03
N ARG A 91 1.81 17.72 2.19
CA ARG A 91 1.34 18.87 2.97
C ARG A 91 0.06 19.45 2.36
N LEU A 92 0.05 19.68 1.05
CA LEU A 92 -1.11 20.18 0.32
C LEU A 92 -2.30 19.23 0.44
N TYR A 93 -2.02 17.94 0.27
CA TYR A 93 -3.01 16.88 0.34
C TYR A 93 -3.71 16.80 1.71
N LYS A 94 -2.95 16.94 2.80
CA LYS A 94 -3.49 16.93 4.17
C LYS A 94 -4.29 18.18 4.52
N ASN A 95 -4.00 19.31 3.88
CA ASN A 95 -4.64 20.58 4.18
C ASN A 95 -6.05 20.76 3.58
N ASN A 96 -6.66 19.72 2.99
CA ASN A 96 -8.04 19.74 2.47
C ASN A 96 -8.39 20.98 1.61
N GLY A 97 -7.41 21.55 0.89
CA GLY A 97 -7.63 22.73 0.04
C GLY A 97 -7.82 24.07 0.78
N TYR A 98 -7.63 24.15 2.10
CA TYR A 98 -7.97 25.37 2.86
C TYR A 98 -6.89 26.46 2.88
N SER A 99 -5.71 26.26 2.31
CA SER A 99 -4.72 27.33 2.18
C SER A 99 -3.57 26.95 1.24
N ILE A 100 -3.79 27.05 -0.08
CA ILE A 100 -2.68 27.35 -0.99
C ILE A 100 -2.75 28.86 -1.17
N ASN A 101 -1.86 29.57 -0.49
CA ASN A 101 -1.70 31.00 -0.70
C ASN A 101 -1.30 31.20 -2.17
N GLU A 102 -2.11 31.91 -2.95
CA GLU A 102 -1.96 32.18 -4.40
C GLU A 102 -0.72 33.02 -4.77
N ASN A 103 0.27 33.14 -3.89
CA ASN A 103 1.51 33.90 -4.13
C ASN A 103 2.64 33.06 -4.73
N LEU A 104 2.30 32.10 -5.58
CA LEU A 104 3.26 31.50 -6.52
C LEU A 104 3.02 32.16 -7.90
N GLN A 105 3.37 33.44 -7.97
CA GLN A 105 3.64 34.17 -9.22
C GLN A 105 5.14 34.24 -9.42
#